data_AF-Q7Z8A4-F1
#
_entry.id   AF-Q7Z8A4-F1
#
_cell.length_a   1.000
_cell.length_b   1.000
_cell.length_c   1.000
_cell.angle_alpha   90.00
_cell.angle_beta   90.00
_cell.angle_gamma   90.00
#
_symmetry.space_group_name_H-M   'P 1'
#
loop_
_entity.id
_entity.type
_entity.pdbx_description
1 polymer ?
#
loop_
_entity_poly.entity_id
_entity_poly.type
_entity_poly.pdbx_seq_one_letter_code
_entity_poly.pdbx_strand_id
1 'polypeptide(L)'
;GFLVKVKKILESICVNCGKLKADIEDKSLQPDRRLITPAEVYTVFKKISDHDLHLLGLSEEYARPEWMILTVMPVPPPPVRPSIAVDGGTMRSEDDLTYKLGDIIKASANVRRCEQEGAPAHVIAEFEQLLQ
;
A
#
# COMPACT_ATOMS: atom_id res chain seq x y z
N GLY A 1 14.80 0.39 1.48
CA GLY A 1 13.47 0.89 1.91
C GLY A 1 12.37 -0.08 1.53
N PHE A 2 11.15 0.15 2.02
CA PHE A 2 9.95 -0.66 1.78
C PHE A 2 9.70 -0.95 0.28
N LEU A 3 9.63 0.10 -0.55
CA LEU A 3 9.36 -0.02 -1.99
C LEU A 3 10.40 -0.86 -2.74
N VAL A 4 11.65 -0.89 -2.26
CA VAL A 4 12.71 -1.71 -2.86
C VAL A 4 12.46 -3.20 -2.61
N LYS A 5 11.90 -3.57 -1.45
CA LYS A 5 11.55 -4.97 -1.15
C LYS A 5 10.39 -5.44 -2.04
N VAL A 6 9.34 -4.63 -2.16
CA VAL A 6 8.19 -4.91 -3.05
C VAL A 6 8.65 -5.13 -4.49
N LYS A 7 9.50 -4.23 -5.00
CA LYS A 7 10.07 -4.35 -6.36
C LYS A 7 10.86 -5.65 -6.56
N LYS A 8 11.73 -6.00 -5.61
CA LYS A 8 12.51 -7.25 -5.68
C LYS A 8 11.62 -8.50 -5.69
N ILE A 9 10.58 -8.54 -4.87
CA ILE A 9 9.62 -9.65 -4.86
C ILE A 9 8.93 -9.76 -6.22
N LEU A 10 8.45 -8.64 -6.78
CA LEU A 10 7.81 -8.58 -8.10
C LEU A 10 8.76 -8.94 -9.27
N GLU A 11 10.06 -8.72 -9.11
CA GLU A 11 11.07 -9.16 -10.07
C GLU A 11 11.22 -10.69 -10.06
N SER A 12 11.06 -11.34 -8.90
CA SER A 12 11.22 -12.79 -8.73
C SER A 12 9.95 -13.62 -9.02
N ILE A 13 8.76 -13.01 -8.97
CA ILE A 13 7.48 -13.71 -9.18
C ILE A 13 6.77 -13.30 -10.47
N CYS A 14 6.00 -14.22 -11.06
CA CYS A 14 5.13 -13.92 -12.19
C CYS A 14 3.89 -13.13 -11.73
N VAL A 15 3.69 -11.94 -12.27
CA VAL A 15 2.54 -11.08 -11.95
C VAL A 15 1.20 -11.63 -12.45
N ASN A 16 1.19 -12.66 -13.30
CA ASN A 16 -0.04 -13.27 -13.79
C ASN A 16 -0.54 -14.39 -12.86
N CYS A 17 0.37 -15.24 -12.39
CA CYS A 17 0.03 -16.45 -11.62
C CYS A 17 0.56 -16.48 -10.18
N GLY A 18 1.47 -15.60 -9.78
CA GLY A 18 2.05 -15.55 -8.43
C GLY A 18 3.20 -16.54 -8.18
N LYS A 19 3.52 -17.42 -9.12
CA LYS A 19 4.62 -18.40 -9.00
C LYS A 19 5.99 -17.77 -9.21
N LEU A 20 7.04 -18.40 -8.69
CA LEU A 20 8.42 -18.03 -8.95
C LEU A 20 8.72 -18.13 -10.45
N LYS A 21 9.38 -17.11 -11.00
CA LYS A 21 9.79 -17.12 -12.42
C LYS A 21 10.81 -18.21 -12.73
N ALA A 22 11.59 -18.63 -11.73
CA ALA A 22 12.54 -19.73 -11.86
C ALA A 22 11.87 -21.07 -12.25
N ASP A 23 10.60 -21.25 -11.88
CA ASP A 23 9.84 -22.48 -12.13
C ASP A 23 9.05 -22.44 -13.46
N ILE A 24 9.13 -21.33 -14.19
CA ILE A 24 8.43 -21.15 -15.47
C ILE A 24 9.44 -21.37 -16.59
N GLU A 25 9.29 -22.45 -17.37
CA GLU A 25 10.06 -22.68 -18.60
C GLU A 25 9.73 -21.58 -19.63
N ASP A 26 10.60 -20.59 -19.73
CA ASP A 26 10.38 -19.32 -20.41
C ASP A 26 10.25 -19.44 -21.94
N LYS A 27 9.16 -18.88 -22.50
CA LYS A 27 9.12 -18.38 -23.90
C LYS A 27 8.28 -17.11 -24.13
N SER A 28 7.75 -16.44 -23.11
CA SER A 28 6.90 -15.26 -23.37
C SER A 28 6.74 -14.26 -22.23
N LEU A 29 7.67 -14.20 -21.26
CA LEU A 29 7.68 -13.10 -20.30
C LEU A 29 8.42 -11.90 -20.89
N GLN A 30 7.77 -11.21 -21.83
CA GLN A 30 8.24 -9.88 -22.20
C GLN A 30 8.16 -8.97 -20.96
N PRO A 31 9.19 -8.13 -20.69
CA PRO A 31 9.12 -7.15 -19.63
C PRO A 31 8.06 -6.11 -20.00
N ASP A 32 6.84 -6.34 -19.56
CA ASP A 32 5.75 -5.39 -19.67
C ASP A 32 6.07 -4.20 -18.75
N ARG A 33 6.40 -3.05 -19.37
CA ARG A 33 6.68 -1.79 -18.67
C ARG A 33 5.39 -1.05 -18.28
N ARG A 34 4.26 -1.75 -18.17
CA ARG A 34 3.05 -1.14 -17.62
C ARG A 34 3.22 -0.80 -16.15
N LEU A 35 2.56 0.28 -15.74
CA LEU A 35 2.40 0.61 -14.34
C LEU A 35 1.56 -0.49 -13.68
N ILE A 36 2.04 -1.01 -12.56
CA ILE A 36 1.32 -1.99 -11.74
C ILE A 36 0.72 -1.24 -10.55
N THR A 37 -0.58 -1.36 -10.37
CA THR A 37 -1.31 -0.71 -9.28
C THR A 37 -1.09 -1.44 -7.95
N PRO A 38 -1.20 -0.77 -6.79
CA PRO A 38 -1.13 -1.44 -5.49
C PRO A 38 -2.17 -2.57 -5.33
N ALA A 39 -3.35 -2.42 -5.92
CA ALA A 39 -4.41 -3.43 -5.91
C ALA A 39 -4.02 -4.71 -6.68
N GLU A 40 -3.37 -4.56 -7.83
CA GLU A 40 -2.81 -5.70 -8.58
C GLU A 40 -1.70 -6.37 -7.78
N VAL A 41 -0.77 -5.61 -7.21
CA VAL A 41 0.32 -6.15 -6.37
C VAL A 41 -0.24 -6.94 -5.19
N TYR A 42 -1.23 -6.40 -4.48
CA TYR A 42 -1.89 -7.09 -3.39
C TYR A 42 -2.49 -8.43 -3.83
N THR A 43 -3.17 -8.45 -4.98
CA THR A 43 -3.77 -9.67 -5.54
C THR A 43 -2.71 -10.71 -5.93
N VAL A 44 -1.59 -10.27 -6.50
CA VAL A 44 -0.47 -11.15 -6.86
C VAL A 44 0.18 -11.73 -5.60
N PHE A 45 0.45 -10.90 -4.59
CA PHE A 45 1.08 -11.34 -3.35
C PHE A 45 0.25 -12.39 -2.61
N LYS A 46 -1.08 -12.29 -2.64
CA LYS A 46 -1.97 -13.31 -2.07
C LYS A 46 -1.96 -14.66 -2.79
N LYS A 47 -1.44 -14.72 -4.03
CA LYS A 47 -1.34 -15.97 -4.82
C LYS A 47 -0.03 -16.73 -4.59
N ILE A 48 0.96 -16.10 -3.93
CA ILE A 48 2.23 -16.74 -3.66
C ILE A 48 1.98 -17.87 -2.66
N SER A 49 2.48 -19.07 -2.96
CA SER A 49 2.33 -20.23 -2.08
C SER A 49 3.22 -20.10 -0.84
N ASP A 50 2.83 -20.73 0.28
CA ASP A 50 3.65 -20.68 1.50
C ASP A 50 5.06 -21.28 1.28
N HIS A 51 5.18 -22.27 0.38
CA HIS A 51 6.47 -22.80 -0.07
C HIS A 51 7.33 -21.72 -0.74
N ASP A 52 6.76 -20.99 -1.70
CA ASP A 52 7.47 -19.91 -2.41
C ASP A 52 7.81 -18.74 -1.46
N LEU A 53 6.95 -18.46 -0.47
CA LEU A 53 7.25 -17.48 0.58
C LEU A 53 8.52 -17.85 1.34
N HIS A 54 8.66 -19.11 1.75
CA HIS A 54 9.87 -19.59 2.42
C HIS A 54 11.11 -19.49 1.52
N LEU A 55 11.00 -19.82 0.24
CA LEU A 55 12.09 -19.69 -0.74
C LEU A 55 12.52 -18.22 -0.94
N LEU A 56 11.58 -17.28 -0.86
CA LEU A 56 11.83 -15.84 -0.90
C LEU A 56 12.37 -15.28 0.42
N GLY A 57 12.49 -16.10 1.47
CA GLY A 57 12.93 -15.67 2.80
C GLY A 57 11.88 -14.87 3.57
N LEU A 58 10.60 -15.07 3.27
CA LEU A 58 9.46 -14.49 3.97
C LEU A 58 8.84 -15.50 4.94
N SER A 59 7.93 -15.02 5.80
CA SER A 59 7.25 -15.84 6.81
C SER A 59 5.74 -15.74 6.63
N GLU A 60 5.06 -16.90 6.62
CA GLU A 60 3.60 -16.96 6.57
C GLU A 60 2.92 -16.41 7.83
N GLU A 61 3.60 -16.46 8.98
CA GLU A 61 3.04 -16.06 10.28
C GLU A 61 3.33 -14.59 10.61
N TYR A 62 4.51 -14.09 10.22
CA TYR A 62 4.98 -12.76 10.66
C TYR A 62 5.18 -11.75 9.52
N ALA A 63 5.34 -12.21 8.28
CA ALA A 63 5.84 -11.36 7.20
C ALA A 63 5.26 -11.73 5.82
N ARG A 64 3.94 -11.95 5.77
CA ARG A 64 3.22 -12.18 4.51
C ARG A 64 3.34 -10.95 3.60
N PRO A 65 3.70 -11.11 2.32
CA PRO A 65 4.00 -9.99 1.44
C PRO A 65 2.78 -9.10 1.18
N GLU A 66 1.56 -9.63 1.19
CA GLU A 66 0.36 -8.82 1.03
C GLU A 66 0.16 -7.80 2.17
N TRP A 67 0.76 -8.02 3.34
CA TRP A 67 0.72 -7.06 4.46
C TRP A 67 1.60 -5.84 4.23
N MET A 68 2.47 -5.90 3.21
CA MET A 68 3.19 -4.72 2.76
C MET A 68 2.21 -3.67 2.20
N ILE A 69 1.06 -4.08 1.65
CA ILE A 69 0.06 -3.16 1.11
C ILE A 69 -0.98 -2.83 2.19
N LEU A 70 -1.00 -1.56 2.62
CA LEU A 70 -1.93 -1.09 3.64
C LEU A 70 -3.36 -0.99 3.08
N THR A 71 -4.25 -1.85 3.57
CA THR A 71 -5.71 -1.79 3.32
C THR A 71 -6.47 -1.15 4.48
N VAL A 72 -5.89 -1.20 5.68
CA VAL A 72 -6.37 -0.55 6.89
C VAL A 72 -5.19 0.18 7.52
N MET A 73 -5.33 1.49 7.72
CA MET A 73 -4.31 2.28 8.41
C MET A 73 -4.64 2.35 9.91
N PRO A 74 -3.76 1.86 10.80
CA PRO A 74 -3.99 1.97 12.23
C PRO A 74 -3.89 3.42 12.68
N VAL A 75 -4.83 3.86 13.53
CA VAL A 75 -4.80 5.19 14.13
C VAL A 75 -4.23 5.10 15.54
N PRO A 76 -3.07 5.72 15.83
CA PRO A 76 -2.48 5.66 17.15
C PRO A 76 -3.33 6.42 18.20
N PRO A 77 -3.33 5.97 19.46
CA PRO A 77 -4.14 6.57 20.53
C PRO A 77 -3.57 7.95 20.96
N PRO A 78 -4.35 8.77 21.69
CA PRO A 78 -3.95 10.13 22.08
C PRO A 78 -2.60 10.25 22.81
N PRO A 79 -2.16 9.29 23.66
CA PRO A 79 -0.84 9.38 24.29
C PRO A 79 0.33 9.35 23.29
N VAL A 80 0.13 8.77 22.10
CA VAL A 80 1.12 8.72 21.00
C VAL A 80 0.96 9.93 20.07
N ARG A 81 -0.13 10.69 20.20
CA ARG A 81 -0.42 11.92 19.45
C ARG A 81 -0.83 13.05 20.40
N PRO A 82 0.07 13.50 21.29
CA PRO A 82 -0.27 14.42 22.37
C PRO A 82 -0.59 15.83 21.85
N SER A 83 -1.70 16.42 22.29
CA SER A 83 -2.01 17.83 22.02
C SER A 83 -1.34 18.75 23.04
N ILE A 84 -0.84 19.90 22.60
CA ILE A 84 -0.29 20.95 23.47
C ILE A 84 -1.33 22.08 23.59
N ALA A 85 -1.66 22.47 24.82
CA ALA A 85 -2.45 23.67 25.08
C ALA A 85 -1.56 24.78 25.67
N VAL A 86 -1.64 25.97 25.10
CA VAL A 86 -0.90 27.16 25.55
C VAL A 86 -1.90 28.19 26.10
N ASP A 87 -1.47 28.99 27.08
CA ASP A 87 -2.23 30.08 27.70
C ASP A 87 -3.55 29.67 28.38
N GLY A 88 -3.56 28.57 29.15
CA GLY A 88 -4.74 28.16 29.90
C GLY A 88 -5.90 27.63 29.02
N GLY A 89 -5.61 27.27 27.77
CA GLY A 89 -6.55 26.58 26.88
C GLY A 89 -7.09 27.42 25.73
N THR A 90 -6.69 28.69 25.60
CA THR A 90 -7.06 29.56 24.47
C THR A 90 -6.43 29.14 23.15
N MET A 91 -5.22 28.57 23.18
CA MET A 91 -4.58 28.01 21.98
C MET A 91 -4.34 26.52 22.15
N ARG A 92 -4.86 25.72 21.21
CA ARG A 92 -4.59 24.28 21.11
C ARG A 92 -3.77 24.01 19.86
N SER A 93 -2.63 23.36 20.03
CA SER A 93 -1.80 22.83 18.95
C SER A 93 -1.88 21.32 18.99
N GLU A 94 -2.43 20.72 17.94
CA GLU A 94 -2.48 19.26 17.82
C GLU A 94 -1.10 18.70 17.43
N ASP A 95 -0.89 17.42 17.65
CA ASP A 95 0.31 16.70 17.20
C ASP A 95 0.39 16.61 15.66
N ASP A 96 1.59 16.64 15.09
CA ASP A 96 1.81 16.53 13.64
C ASP A 96 1.20 15.25 13.03
N LEU A 97 1.21 14.13 13.76
CA LEU A 97 0.56 12.91 13.33
C LEU A 97 -0.95 13.10 13.19
N THR A 98 -1.58 13.87 14.09
CA THR A 98 -3.01 14.19 14.01
C THR A 98 -3.33 14.98 12.75
N TYR A 99 -2.50 15.99 12.43
CA TYR A 99 -2.68 16.76 11.19
C TYR A 99 -2.51 15.88 9.94
N LYS A 100 -1.45 15.08 9.87
CA LYS A 100 -1.20 14.20 8.72
C LYS A 100 -2.24 13.11 8.54
N LEU A 101 -2.72 12.50 9.63
CA LEU A 101 -3.83 11.56 9.57
C LEU A 101 -5.11 12.24 9.06
N GLY A 102 -5.36 13.49 9.46
CA GLY A 102 -6.45 14.30 8.92
C GLY A 102 -6.37 14.51 7.41
N ASP A 103 -5.17 14.81 6.88
CA ASP A 103 -4.96 14.96 5.44
C ASP A 103 -5.17 13.64 4.69
N ILE A 104 -4.65 12.52 5.22
CA ILE A 104 -4.82 11.18 4.64
C ILE A 104 -6.31 10.80 4.58
N ILE A 105 -7.06 11.03 5.66
CA ILE A 105 -8.50 10.74 5.71
C ILE A 105 -9.26 11.55 4.65
N LYS A 106 -8.94 12.84 4.49
CA LYS A 106 -9.56 13.70 3.47
C LYS A 106 -9.24 13.21 2.06
N ALA A 107 -7.98 12.88 1.78
CA ALA A 107 -7.58 12.33 0.48
C ALA A 107 -8.30 11.02 0.18
N SER A 108 -8.37 10.10 1.15
CA SER A 108 -9.08 8.82 1.01
C SER A 108 -10.59 9.00 0.75
N ALA A 109 -11.24 9.93 1.46
CA ALA A 109 -12.65 10.25 1.25
C ALA A 109 -12.90 10.84 -0.16
N ASN A 110 -11.98 11.66 -0.66
CA ASN A 110 -12.07 12.24 -2.00
C ASN A 110 -11.98 11.17 -3.09
N VAL A 111 -11.01 10.24 -2.99
CA VAL A 111 -10.89 9.10 -3.93
C VAL A 111 -12.21 8.33 -3.98
N ARG A 112 -12.71 7.92 -2.80
CA ARG A 112 -13.96 7.15 -2.68
C ARG A 112 -15.16 7.88 -3.29
N ARG A 113 -15.26 9.20 -3.09
CA ARG A 113 -16.33 10.01 -3.67
C ARG A 113 -16.23 10.05 -5.20
N CYS A 114 -15.04 10.30 -5.74
CA CYS A 114 -14.82 10.34 -7.19
C CYS A 114 -15.18 9.01 -7.87
N GLU A 115 -14.86 7.87 -7.23
CA GLU A 115 -15.29 6.56 -7.72
C GLU A 115 -16.82 6.40 -7.72
N GLN A 116 -17.49 6.81 -6.65
CA GLN A 116 -18.95 6.69 -6.50
C GLN A 116 -19.72 7.58 -7.48
N GLU A 117 -19.18 8.76 -7.79
CA GLU A 117 -19.78 9.71 -8.73
C GLU A 117 -19.46 9.36 -10.20
N GLY A 118 -18.66 8.32 -10.46
CA GLY A 118 -18.29 7.90 -11.81
C GLY A 118 -17.37 8.91 -12.50
N ALA A 119 -16.48 9.57 -11.73
CA ALA A 119 -15.52 10.52 -12.28
C ALA A 119 -14.61 9.85 -13.33
N PRO A 120 -14.04 10.62 -14.29
CA PRO A 120 -13.12 10.08 -15.27
C PRO A 120 -11.90 9.40 -14.63
N ALA A 121 -11.43 8.30 -15.24
CA ALA A 121 -10.35 7.48 -14.68
C ALA A 121 -9.04 8.27 -14.39
N HIS A 122 -8.71 9.26 -15.22
CA HIS A 122 -7.51 10.09 -14.99
C HIS A 122 -7.63 10.95 -13.72
N VAL A 123 -8.84 11.43 -13.39
CA VAL A 123 -9.09 12.22 -12.18
C VAL A 123 -8.96 11.34 -10.94
N ILE A 124 -9.53 10.13 -10.98
CA ILE A 124 -9.39 9.16 -9.89
C ILE A 124 -7.91 8.84 -9.65
N ALA A 125 -7.15 8.59 -10.73
CA ALA A 125 -5.72 8.30 -10.64
C ALA A 125 -4.90 9.44 -10.02
N GLU A 126 -5.24 10.71 -10.28
CA GLU A 126 -4.60 11.86 -9.63
C GLU A 126 -4.86 11.89 -8.12
N PHE A 127 -6.10 11.64 -7.69
CA PHE A 127 -6.43 11.58 -6.26
C PHE A 127 -5.84 10.35 -5.58
N GLU A 128 -5.76 9.21 -6.27
CA GLU A 128 -5.06 8.02 -5.78
C GLU A 128 -3.57 8.28 -5.60
N GLN A 129 -2.92 8.99 -6.53
CA GLN A 129 -1.51 9.38 -6.39
C GLN A 129 -1.28 10.33 -5.21
N LEU A 130 -2.22 11.23 -4.92
CA LEU A 130 -2.14 12.10 -3.75
C LEU A 130 -2.24 11.32 -2.42
N LEU A 131 -2.95 10.19 -2.42
CA LEU A 131 -3.12 9.34 -1.23
C LEU A 131 -1.87 8.48 -0.93
N GLN A 132 -1.04 8.18 -1.93
CA GLN A 132 0.18 7.36 -1.80
C GLN A 132 1.36 8.12 -1.18
#